data_AF-A0A1V5MN17-F1
#
_entry.id   AF-A0A1V5MN17-F1
#
_cell.length_a   1.000
_cell.length_b   1.000
_cell.length_c   1.000
_cell.angle_alpha   90.00
_cell.angle_beta   90.00
_cell.angle_gamma   90.00
#
_symmetry.space_group_name_H-M   'P 1'
#
loop_
_entity.id
_entity.type
_entity.pdbx_description
1 polymer ?
#
loop_
_entity_poly.entity_id
_entity_poly.type
_entity_poly.pdbx_seq_one_letter_code
_entity_poly.pdbx_strand_id
1 'polypeptide(L)'
;MAPWTIKQALKQSGQKAKYSYKGTPNLKLDLEKGTFKLWAKNVDLTGLAAPVLIRLNLGSYEGTTLAEDEGEEDVINGKKPMPLQLLAGQEDVLRVDKAVGKQDEAGKVKTLVVQGGICLAGDTDLDQMAGTIYWGNQQYPIPLGGLTAKGNGKYLYTKGAGQSDPSVAYVLIDLNKCTFKIGLKNTAMTWQDSPVVLGLQLGNFNRTDESEF
;
A
#
# COMPACT_ATOMS: atom_id res chain seq x y z
N MET A 1 -12.51 -7.35 7.59
CA MET A 1 -11.51 -6.38 8.12
C MET A 1 -10.53 -7.13 9.00
N ALA A 2 -9.22 -7.02 8.76
CA ALA A 2 -8.22 -7.59 9.66
C ALA A 2 -8.25 -6.87 11.01
N PRO A 3 -8.02 -7.57 12.12
CA PRO A 3 -7.73 -6.90 13.38
C PRO A 3 -6.38 -6.20 13.29
N TRP A 4 -6.33 -4.91 13.65
CA TRP A 4 -5.04 -4.25 13.92
C TRP A 4 -4.31 -5.00 15.03
N THR A 5 -3.21 -5.65 14.67
CA THR A 5 -2.46 -6.50 15.60
C THR A 5 -1.21 -5.77 16.09
N ILE A 6 -1.21 -5.38 17.35
CA ILE A 6 -0.03 -4.81 18.01
C ILE A 6 0.86 -5.98 18.45
N LYS A 7 1.91 -6.28 17.68
CA LYS A 7 2.88 -7.36 17.99
C LYS A 7 3.91 -6.96 19.07
N GLN A 8 3.93 -5.69 19.47
CA GLN A 8 4.91 -5.13 20.40
C GLN A 8 4.35 -5.10 21.84
N ALA A 9 5.21 -5.28 22.84
CA ALA A 9 4.81 -5.17 24.23
C ALA A 9 4.27 -3.78 24.55
N LEU A 10 3.14 -3.72 25.26
CA LEU A 10 2.57 -2.45 25.71
C LEU A 10 3.44 -1.85 26.80
N LYS A 11 3.69 -0.52 26.73
CA LYS A 11 4.46 0.19 27.74
C LYS A 11 3.58 0.48 28.96
N GLN A 12 3.95 -0.08 30.11
CA GLN A 12 3.32 0.24 31.40
C GLN A 12 3.74 1.62 31.92
N SER A 13 2.81 2.35 32.54
CA SER A 13 3.06 3.64 33.18
C SER A 13 3.35 3.47 34.68
N GLY A 14 4.65 3.38 35.02
CA GLY A 14 5.08 3.16 36.40
C GLY A 14 4.58 1.83 36.95
N GLN A 15 4.04 1.84 38.17
CA GLN A 15 3.45 0.66 38.83
C GLN A 15 1.93 0.53 38.65
N LYS A 16 1.28 1.47 37.96
CA LYS A 16 -0.18 1.47 37.78
C LYS A 16 -0.58 0.45 36.72
N ALA A 17 -1.83 -0.03 36.76
CA ALA A 17 -2.36 -0.92 35.72
C ALA A 17 -2.79 -0.13 34.47
N LYS A 18 -1.87 0.70 33.96
CA LYS A 18 -2.08 1.57 32.80
C LYS A 18 -1.03 1.29 31.76
N TYR A 19 -1.48 1.05 30.53
CA TYR A 19 -0.64 0.61 29.43
C TYR A 19 -0.82 1.52 28.23
N SER A 20 0.23 1.66 27.42
CA SER A 20 0.17 2.48 26.22
C SER A 20 0.98 1.86 25.08
N TYR A 21 0.47 2.07 23.87
CA TYR A 21 1.16 1.80 22.64
C TYR A 21 1.24 3.08 21.83
N LYS A 22 2.46 3.45 21.41
CA LYS A 22 2.70 4.58 20.52
C LYS A 22 3.02 4.04 19.13
N GLY A 23 1.99 3.93 18.30
CA GLY A 23 2.08 3.55 16.91
C GLY A 23 0.85 4.03 16.15
N THR A 24 0.51 3.34 15.07
CA THR A 24 -0.69 3.63 14.28
C THR A 24 -1.55 2.36 14.23
N PRO A 25 -2.69 2.30 14.94
CA PRO A 25 -3.22 3.32 15.86
C PRO A 25 -2.46 3.43 17.18
N ASN A 26 -2.65 4.54 17.90
CA ASN A 26 -2.23 4.68 19.30
C ASN A 26 -3.26 4.02 20.21
N LEU A 27 -2.79 3.38 21.27
CA LEU A 27 -3.64 2.75 22.28
C LEU A 27 -3.25 3.24 23.68
N LYS A 28 -4.25 3.51 24.51
CA LYS A 28 -4.13 3.61 25.97
C LYS A 28 -5.14 2.69 26.62
N LEU A 29 -4.69 1.96 27.65
CA LEU A 29 -5.52 1.13 28.51
C LEU A 29 -5.39 1.64 29.95
N ASP A 30 -6.52 1.72 30.65
CA ASP A 30 -6.59 1.97 32.08
C ASP A 30 -7.43 0.86 32.71
N LEU A 31 -6.77 -0.19 33.19
CA LEU A 31 -7.43 -1.40 33.71
C LEU A 31 -8.04 -1.15 35.10
N GLU A 32 -7.53 -0.18 35.85
CA GLU A 32 -8.13 0.25 37.14
C GLU A 32 -9.55 0.82 36.91
N LYS A 33 -9.72 1.54 35.80
CA LYS A 33 -11.00 2.16 35.42
C LYS A 33 -11.83 1.32 34.44
N GLY A 34 -11.28 0.23 33.91
CA GLY A 34 -11.92 -0.55 32.84
C GLY A 34 -12.13 0.23 31.55
N THR A 35 -11.23 1.17 31.20
CA THR A 35 -11.39 2.02 30.01
C THR A 35 -10.23 1.85 29.03
N PHE A 36 -10.51 2.12 27.75
CA PHE A 36 -9.49 2.21 26.71
C PHE A 36 -9.69 3.46 25.86
N LYS A 37 -8.61 3.90 25.21
CA LYS A 37 -8.65 4.93 24.18
C LYS A 37 -7.82 4.48 22.99
N LEU A 38 -8.46 4.35 21.85
CA LEU A 38 -7.83 4.11 20.56
C LEU A 38 -7.92 5.39 19.73
N TRP A 39 -6.82 5.83 19.13
CA TRP A 39 -6.87 6.95 18.20
C TRP A 39 -5.71 6.87 17.23
N ALA A 40 -5.91 7.38 16.02
CA ALA A 40 -4.85 7.53 15.05
C ALA A 40 -4.83 8.96 14.51
N LYS A 41 -3.68 9.40 14.02
CA LYS A 41 -3.54 10.68 13.33
C LYS A 41 -2.99 10.39 11.95
N ASN A 42 -3.44 11.13 10.94
CA ASN A 42 -3.07 10.91 9.54
C ASN A 42 -3.38 9.47 9.04
N VAL A 43 -4.42 8.86 9.61
CA VAL A 43 -5.02 7.63 9.09
C VAL A 43 -6.32 8.05 8.44
N ASP A 44 -6.44 7.72 7.18
CA ASP A 44 -7.66 7.97 6.42
C ASP A 44 -8.63 6.80 6.68
N LEU A 45 -9.90 7.13 6.90
CA LEU A 45 -10.97 6.21 7.30
C LEU A 45 -12.10 6.20 6.25
N THR A 46 -11.80 6.47 4.97
CA THR A 46 -12.80 6.48 3.89
C THR A 46 -13.61 5.18 3.84
N GLY A 47 -14.91 5.30 3.58
CA GLY A 47 -15.80 4.15 3.37
C GLY A 47 -16.20 3.45 4.67
N LEU A 48 -15.65 3.91 5.79
CA LEU A 48 -16.09 3.52 7.12
C LEU A 48 -17.34 4.34 7.47
N ALA A 49 -18.50 3.69 7.41
CA ALA A 49 -19.75 4.25 7.88
C ALA A 49 -19.94 3.90 9.37
N ALA A 50 -20.47 4.85 10.14
CA ALA A 50 -20.92 4.55 11.47
C ALA A 50 -22.23 3.74 11.41
N PRO A 51 -22.51 2.84 12.37
CA PRO A 51 -21.63 2.45 13.46
C PRO A 51 -20.51 1.51 13.01
N VAL A 52 -19.31 1.74 13.55
CA VAL A 52 -18.17 0.86 13.30
C VAL A 52 -18.07 -0.19 14.39
N LEU A 53 -18.12 -1.46 14.02
CA LEU A 53 -17.83 -2.54 14.98
C LEU A 53 -16.35 -2.52 15.36
N ILE A 54 -16.09 -2.21 16.62
CA ILE A 54 -14.78 -2.31 17.25
C ILE A 54 -14.71 -3.61 18.03
N ARG A 55 -13.71 -4.44 17.70
CA ARG A 55 -13.36 -5.65 18.46
C ARG A 55 -11.98 -5.47 19.07
N LEU A 56 -11.90 -5.61 20.39
CA LEU A 56 -10.66 -5.55 21.17
C LEU A 56 -10.34 -6.94 21.73
N ASN A 57 -9.20 -7.48 21.32
CA ASN A 57 -8.67 -8.74 21.86
C ASN A 57 -7.41 -8.46 22.68
N LEU A 58 -7.41 -8.86 23.95
CA LEU A 58 -6.29 -8.72 24.89
C LEU A 58 -6.03 -10.07 25.58
N GLY A 59 -5.11 -10.87 25.05
CA GLY A 59 -4.89 -12.24 25.57
C GLY A 59 -6.15 -13.09 25.36
N SER A 60 -6.74 -13.59 26.46
CA SER A 60 -8.01 -14.33 26.45
C SER A 60 -9.26 -13.46 26.54
N TYR A 61 -9.12 -12.15 26.73
CA TYR A 61 -10.23 -11.22 26.78
C TYR A 61 -10.64 -10.78 25.37
N GLU A 62 -11.93 -10.91 25.06
CA GLU A 62 -12.56 -10.39 23.84
C GLU A 62 -13.69 -9.43 24.25
N GLY A 63 -13.63 -8.19 23.76
CA GLY A 63 -14.66 -7.18 23.93
C GLY A 63 -15.12 -6.66 22.57
N THR A 64 -16.42 -6.41 22.44
CA THR A 64 -16.99 -5.79 21.23
C THR A 64 -17.80 -4.56 21.63
N THR A 65 -17.70 -3.51 20.82
CA THR A 65 -18.54 -2.31 20.95
C THR A 65 -18.76 -1.70 19.57
N LEU A 66 -19.79 -0.89 19.44
CA LEU A 66 -19.97 -0.02 18.29
C LEU A 66 -19.33 1.34 18.61
N ALA A 67 -18.59 1.90 17.65
CA ALA A 67 -18.24 3.30 17.63
C ALA A 67 -19.29 4.00 16.75
N GLU A 68 -20.23 4.68 17.41
CA GLU A 68 -21.28 5.48 16.78
C GLU A 68 -20.76 6.88 16.45
N ASP A 69 -21.40 7.54 15.48
CA ASP A 69 -21.20 8.96 15.18
C ASP A 69 -22.46 9.73 15.64
N GLU A 70 -22.29 10.92 16.21
CA GLU A 70 -23.38 11.77 16.72
C GLU A 70 -23.91 12.75 15.64
N GLY A 71 -23.49 12.64 14.36
CA GLY A 71 -23.78 13.59 13.26
C GLY A 71 -24.67 13.08 12.11
N GLU A 72 -25.23 14.00 11.32
CA GLU A 72 -26.22 13.77 10.23
C GLU A 72 -25.65 13.36 8.86
N GLU A 73 -24.35 13.51 8.60
CA GLU A 73 -23.74 13.17 7.31
C GLU A 73 -22.96 11.85 7.38
N ASP A 74 -23.57 10.80 6.85
CA ASP A 74 -23.14 9.39 6.90
C ASP A 74 -21.94 9.05 5.97
N VAL A 75 -20.97 9.97 5.79
CA VAL A 75 -19.77 9.75 4.96
C VAL A 75 -18.54 10.48 5.52
N ILE A 76 -17.70 9.76 6.28
CA ILE A 76 -16.52 10.32 6.98
C ILE A 76 -15.38 10.80 6.03
N ASN A 77 -15.40 10.51 4.71
CA ASN A 77 -14.34 10.96 3.79
C ASN A 77 -14.76 11.48 2.39
N GLY A 78 -16.01 11.90 2.22
CA GLY A 78 -16.46 12.51 0.95
C GLY A 78 -16.16 11.66 -0.30
N LYS A 79 -15.41 12.20 -1.27
CA LYS A 79 -15.17 11.60 -2.61
C LYS A 79 -13.83 10.88 -2.82
N LYS A 80 -12.96 10.77 -1.80
CA LYS A 80 -11.61 10.22 -1.99
C LYS A 80 -11.60 8.68 -1.92
N PRO A 81 -10.62 7.99 -2.54
CA PRO A 81 -10.52 6.53 -2.46
C PRO A 81 -10.07 6.03 -1.08
N MET A 82 -10.51 4.82 -0.70
CA MET A 82 -10.12 4.17 0.55
C MET A 82 -8.60 3.96 0.68
N PRO A 83 -8.01 4.14 1.88
CA PRO A 83 -6.60 3.91 2.10
C PRO A 83 -6.26 2.44 2.07
N LEU A 84 -5.30 2.08 1.24
CA LEU A 84 -4.89 0.68 1.09
C LEU A 84 -4.18 0.13 2.33
N GLN A 85 -3.72 0.98 3.25
CA GLN A 85 -3.16 0.54 4.54
C GLN A 85 -4.18 -0.21 5.40
N LEU A 86 -5.48 -0.03 5.16
CA LEU A 86 -6.53 -0.81 5.82
C LEU A 86 -6.67 -2.23 5.26
N LEU A 87 -6.19 -2.45 4.04
CA LEU A 87 -6.19 -3.75 3.36
C LEU A 87 -4.86 -4.47 3.51
N ALA A 88 -3.83 -3.81 4.05
CA ALA A 88 -2.47 -4.34 4.24
C ALA A 88 -2.48 -5.74 4.87
N GLY A 89 -1.92 -6.72 4.15
CA GLY A 89 -1.83 -8.11 4.59
C GLY A 89 -3.13 -8.91 4.45
N GLN A 90 -4.21 -8.34 3.89
CA GLN A 90 -5.50 -9.03 3.69
C GLN A 90 -5.78 -9.37 2.24
N GLU A 91 -5.52 -8.42 1.35
CA GLU A 91 -5.90 -8.53 -0.05
C GLU A 91 -4.83 -7.93 -0.94
N ASP A 92 -4.62 -8.59 -2.08
CA ASP A 92 -3.80 -8.06 -3.15
C ASP A 92 -4.58 -6.96 -3.87
N VAL A 93 -4.08 -5.72 -3.78
CA VAL A 93 -4.67 -4.56 -4.45
C VAL A 93 -3.59 -3.79 -5.20
N LEU A 94 -3.92 -3.37 -6.42
CA LEU A 94 -3.19 -2.37 -7.19
C LEU A 94 -4.17 -1.25 -7.53
N ARG A 95 -3.77 0.00 -7.34
CA ARG A 95 -4.55 1.17 -7.72
C ARG A 95 -3.65 2.21 -8.37
N VAL A 96 -4.00 2.68 -9.56
CA VAL A 96 -3.30 3.78 -10.23
C VAL A 96 -3.90 5.10 -9.78
N ASP A 97 -3.09 5.94 -9.13
CA ASP A 97 -3.51 7.28 -8.72
C ASP A 97 -3.10 8.34 -9.76
N LYS A 98 -2.03 8.07 -10.52
CA LYS A 98 -1.53 8.96 -11.56
C LYS A 98 -0.63 8.21 -12.53
N ALA A 99 -0.84 8.42 -13.82
CA ALA A 99 0.13 8.12 -14.86
C ALA A 99 0.47 9.39 -15.64
N VAL A 100 1.71 9.47 -16.12
CA VAL A 100 2.17 10.47 -17.08
C VAL A 100 3.19 9.83 -18.00
N GLY A 101 3.11 10.12 -19.29
CA GLY A 101 4.08 9.60 -20.23
C GLY A 101 4.17 10.38 -21.54
N LYS A 102 5.15 10.00 -22.35
CA LYS A 102 5.40 10.54 -23.69
C LYS A 102 6.00 9.45 -24.56
N GLN A 103 5.62 9.44 -25.83
CA GLN A 103 6.29 8.65 -26.85
C GLN A 103 7.48 9.38 -27.48
N ASP A 104 8.37 8.61 -28.12
CA ASP A 104 9.37 9.14 -29.04
C ASP A 104 8.84 9.19 -30.49
N GLU A 105 9.68 9.64 -31.41
CA GLU A 105 9.35 9.74 -32.84
C GLU A 105 9.09 8.39 -33.50
N ALA A 106 9.55 7.28 -32.89
CA ALA A 106 9.34 5.93 -33.36
C ALA A 106 8.11 5.26 -32.73
N GLY A 107 7.30 6.01 -31.97
CA GLY A 107 6.11 5.50 -31.30
C GLY A 107 6.41 4.58 -30.11
N LYS A 108 7.61 4.67 -29.51
CA LYS A 108 8.01 3.90 -28.33
C LYS A 108 7.91 4.74 -27.06
N VAL A 109 7.88 4.08 -25.91
CA VAL A 109 7.86 4.75 -24.61
C VAL A 109 9.18 5.50 -24.37
N LYS A 110 9.16 6.83 -24.53
CA LYS A 110 10.27 7.71 -24.18
C LYS A 110 10.36 7.93 -22.68
N THR A 111 9.22 8.25 -22.07
CA THR A 111 9.07 8.37 -20.62
C THR A 111 7.70 7.87 -20.21
N LEU A 112 7.63 7.07 -19.16
CA LEU A 112 6.41 6.67 -18.49
C LEU A 112 6.68 6.68 -16.99
N VAL A 113 5.80 7.34 -16.23
CA VAL A 113 5.82 7.33 -14.77
C VAL A 113 4.41 7.03 -14.30
N VAL A 114 4.26 5.95 -13.53
CA VAL A 114 3.00 5.55 -12.93
C VAL A 114 3.18 5.44 -11.42
N GLN A 115 2.25 5.99 -10.66
CA GLN A 115 2.28 5.92 -9.21
C GLN A 115 0.87 5.66 -8.68
N GLY A 116 0.83 5.03 -7.51
CA GLY A 116 -0.42 4.82 -6.82
C GLY A 116 -0.28 3.93 -5.61
N GLY A 117 -1.36 3.21 -5.33
CA GLY A 117 -1.48 2.34 -4.18
C GLY A 117 -1.16 0.89 -4.50
N ILE A 118 -0.48 0.21 -3.59
CA ILE A 118 -0.26 -1.24 -3.65
C ILE A 118 -0.44 -1.85 -2.26
N CYS A 119 -1.10 -2.99 -2.20
CA CYS A 119 -1.24 -3.79 -1.01
C CYS A 119 -1.06 -5.26 -1.39
N LEU A 120 -0.33 -6.03 -0.58
CA LEU A 120 -0.19 -7.47 -0.76
C LEU A 120 -0.90 -8.20 0.38
N ALA A 121 -1.53 -9.32 0.07
CA ALA A 121 -2.03 -10.26 1.07
C ALA A 121 -0.86 -11.02 1.73
N GLY A 122 -0.91 -11.17 3.05
CA GLY A 122 0.12 -11.86 3.83
C GLY A 122 1.46 -11.09 3.99
N ASP A 123 2.41 -11.72 4.67
CA ASP A 123 3.78 -11.23 4.82
C ASP A 123 4.60 -11.70 3.60
N THR A 124 4.92 -10.78 2.69
CA THR A 124 5.68 -11.08 1.46
C THR A 124 7.01 -10.33 1.44
N ASP A 125 8.10 -11.06 1.25
CA ASP A 125 9.42 -10.46 0.98
C ASP A 125 9.66 -10.37 -0.53
N LEU A 126 9.75 -9.15 -1.06
CA LEU A 126 9.83 -8.90 -2.50
C LEU A 126 11.24 -9.08 -3.07
N ASP A 127 12.27 -9.13 -2.22
CA ASP A 127 13.66 -9.16 -2.70
C ASP A 127 14.15 -10.52 -3.21
N GLN A 128 13.39 -11.59 -2.96
CA GLN A 128 13.61 -12.93 -3.50
C GLN A 128 12.65 -13.26 -4.65
N MET A 129 12.02 -12.26 -5.27
CA MET A 129 11.03 -12.46 -6.32
C MET A 129 11.45 -11.81 -7.63
N ALA A 130 11.14 -12.51 -8.73
CA ALA A 130 11.07 -11.88 -10.04
C ALA A 130 9.72 -11.15 -10.17
N GLY A 131 9.68 -10.16 -11.05
CA GLY A 131 8.47 -9.39 -11.30
C GLY A 131 8.28 -9.07 -12.77
N THR A 132 7.09 -8.60 -13.12
CA THR A 132 6.80 -8.09 -14.46
C THR A 132 5.86 -6.91 -14.34
N ILE A 133 6.22 -5.81 -15.00
CA ILE A 133 5.36 -4.66 -15.20
C ILE A 133 4.68 -4.85 -16.55
N TYR A 134 3.37 -4.65 -16.60
CA TYR A 134 2.59 -4.67 -17.82
C TYR A 134 2.09 -3.26 -18.13
N TRP A 135 2.22 -2.85 -19.39
CA TRP A 135 1.62 -1.63 -19.93
C TRP A 135 0.80 -2.00 -21.16
N GLY A 136 -0.52 -2.10 -20.98
CA GLY A 136 -1.38 -2.77 -21.94
C GLY A 136 -0.95 -4.23 -22.12
N ASN A 137 -0.63 -4.62 -23.35
CA ASN A 137 -0.14 -5.95 -23.69
C ASN A 137 1.40 -6.09 -23.65
N GLN A 138 2.12 -5.00 -23.38
CA GLN A 138 3.58 -4.97 -23.37
C GLN A 138 4.11 -5.32 -21.98
N GLN A 139 5.25 -6.02 -21.93
CA GLN A 139 5.86 -6.48 -20.69
C GLN A 139 7.24 -5.84 -20.48
N TYR A 140 7.53 -5.51 -19.22
CA TYR A 140 8.87 -5.15 -18.77
C TYR A 140 9.28 -6.06 -17.60
N PRO A 141 10.28 -6.93 -17.77
CA PRO A 141 10.69 -7.86 -16.73
C PRO A 141 11.52 -7.16 -15.64
N ILE A 142 11.24 -7.51 -14.39
CA ILE A 142 12.10 -7.25 -13.25
C ILE A 142 12.78 -8.60 -12.93
N PRO A 143 14.12 -8.69 -13.03
CA PRO A 143 14.81 -9.96 -12.80
C PRO A 143 14.66 -10.41 -11.34
N LEU A 144 14.83 -11.71 -11.10
CA LEU A 144 14.95 -12.26 -9.74
C LEU A 144 16.05 -11.51 -8.97
N GLY A 145 15.75 -11.07 -7.74
CA GLY A 145 16.68 -10.25 -6.95
C GLY A 145 16.77 -8.79 -7.40
N GLY A 146 15.97 -8.37 -8.38
CA GLY A 146 15.96 -6.99 -8.88
C GLY A 146 15.39 -5.99 -7.87
N LEU A 147 14.35 -6.37 -7.11
CA LEU A 147 13.74 -5.53 -6.08
C LEU A 147 14.55 -5.61 -4.78
N THR A 148 15.58 -4.79 -4.64
CA THR A 148 16.41 -4.81 -3.44
C THR A 148 15.71 -4.19 -2.23
N ALA A 149 15.69 -4.88 -1.09
CA ALA A 149 15.20 -4.33 0.17
C ALA A 149 16.04 -3.11 0.60
N LYS A 150 15.38 -2.04 1.04
CA LYS A 150 15.98 -0.82 1.60
C LYS A 150 15.68 -0.62 3.09
N GLY A 151 15.09 -1.64 3.72
CA GLY A 151 14.60 -1.58 5.09
C GLY A 151 13.26 -0.84 5.20
N ASN A 152 12.60 -0.98 6.36
CA ASN A 152 11.29 -0.36 6.64
C ASN A 152 10.22 -0.64 5.57
N GLY A 153 10.12 -1.88 5.09
CA GLY A 153 9.11 -2.30 4.10
C GLY A 153 9.28 -1.65 2.72
N LYS A 154 10.45 -1.07 2.43
CA LYS A 154 10.75 -0.44 1.13
C LYS A 154 11.59 -1.34 0.25
N TYR A 155 11.23 -1.38 -1.02
CA TYR A 155 11.93 -2.13 -2.06
C TYR A 155 12.21 -1.23 -3.25
N LEU A 156 13.41 -1.37 -3.81
CA LEU A 156 13.87 -0.55 -4.92
C LEU A 156 14.51 -1.44 -5.99
N TYR A 157 14.00 -1.32 -7.22
CA TYR A 157 14.66 -1.76 -8.43
C TYR A 157 15.12 -0.55 -9.24
N THR A 158 16.37 -0.61 -9.70
CA THR A 158 16.94 0.38 -10.61
C THR A 158 17.74 -0.33 -11.69
N LYS A 159 17.49 0.05 -12.94
CA LYS A 159 18.28 -0.36 -14.10
C LYS A 159 18.68 0.88 -14.87
N GLY A 160 19.99 1.06 -15.06
CA GLY A 160 20.55 2.11 -15.92
C GLY A 160 20.55 1.70 -17.40
N ALA A 161 20.81 2.67 -18.26
CA ALA A 161 21.01 2.41 -19.68
C ALA A 161 22.31 1.63 -19.91
N GLY A 162 22.25 0.61 -20.77
CA GLY A 162 23.41 -0.13 -21.28
C GLY A 162 23.66 0.16 -22.75
N GLN A 163 24.81 -0.28 -23.27
CA GLN A 163 25.16 -0.09 -24.69
C GLN A 163 24.20 -0.83 -25.64
N SER A 164 23.74 -2.03 -25.27
CA SER A 164 22.82 -2.85 -26.06
C SER A 164 21.34 -2.61 -25.73
N ASP A 165 21.05 -1.96 -24.61
CA ASP A 165 19.69 -1.71 -24.14
C ASP A 165 19.62 -0.32 -23.48
N PRO A 166 19.09 0.69 -24.18
CA PRO A 166 19.02 2.05 -23.66
C PRO A 166 17.93 2.23 -22.59
N SER A 167 17.14 1.20 -22.29
CA SER A 167 16.01 1.29 -21.37
C SER A 167 16.49 1.55 -19.95
N VAL A 168 15.96 2.61 -19.34
CA VAL A 168 16.11 2.89 -17.92
C VAL A 168 14.82 2.49 -17.21
N ALA A 169 14.94 1.81 -16.07
CA ALA A 169 13.80 1.47 -15.23
C ALA A 169 14.05 1.77 -13.75
N TYR A 170 12.98 2.14 -13.07
CA TYR A 170 12.92 2.42 -11.66
C TYR A 170 11.60 1.89 -11.11
N VAL A 171 11.64 1.13 -10.01
CA VAL A 171 10.45 0.72 -9.27
C VAL A 171 10.72 0.91 -7.80
N LEU A 172 9.87 1.70 -7.14
CA LEU A 172 9.85 1.86 -5.69
C LEU A 172 8.52 1.33 -5.17
N ILE A 173 8.60 0.44 -4.18
CA ILE A 173 7.44 -0.06 -3.44
C ILE A 173 7.69 0.24 -1.96
N ASP A 174 6.70 0.82 -1.28
CA ASP A 174 6.70 1.05 0.17
C ASP A 174 5.47 0.35 0.75
N LEU A 175 5.68 -0.85 1.31
CA LEU A 175 4.60 -1.68 1.86
C LEU A 175 4.02 -1.10 3.16
N ASN A 176 4.79 -0.29 3.89
CA ASN A 176 4.29 0.39 5.08
C ASN A 176 3.36 1.55 4.72
N LYS A 177 3.63 2.22 3.61
CA LYS A 177 2.76 3.28 3.07
C LYS A 177 1.72 2.76 2.08
N CYS A 178 1.79 1.49 1.69
CA CYS A 178 0.98 0.89 0.62
C CYS A 178 1.04 1.70 -0.68
N THR A 179 2.24 2.15 -1.07
CA THR A 179 2.43 2.94 -2.29
C THR A 179 3.47 2.35 -3.23
N PHE A 180 3.33 2.65 -4.52
CA PHE A 180 4.33 2.34 -5.52
C PHE A 180 4.61 3.55 -6.43
N LYS A 181 5.78 3.50 -7.07
CA LYS A 181 6.15 4.36 -8.18
C LYS A 181 6.99 3.58 -9.17
N ILE A 182 6.52 3.50 -10.40
CA ILE A 182 7.19 2.89 -11.55
C ILE A 182 7.62 4.01 -12.50
N GLY A 183 8.85 3.93 -12.99
CA GLY A 183 9.39 4.82 -14.01
C GLY A 183 10.10 4.01 -15.09
N LEU A 184 9.68 4.15 -16.33
CA LEU A 184 10.29 3.54 -17.51
C LEU A 184 10.71 4.63 -18.49
N LYS A 185 11.90 4.53 -19.08
CA LYS A 185 12.38 5.49 -20.08
C LYS A 185 13.12 4.78 -21.20
N ASN A 186 12.98 5.31 -22.41
CA ASN A 186 13.65 4.84 -23.63
C ASN A 186 13.50 3.31 -23.81
N THR A 187 12.31 2.78 -23.55
CA THR A 187 12.09 1.33 -23.62
C THR A 187 11.80 0.91 -25.05
N ALA A 188 11.99 -0.39 -25.34
CA ALA A 188 11.56 -0.97 -26.60
C ALA A 188 10.03 -1.13 -26.72
N MET A 189 9.28 -0.89 -25.64
CA MET A 189 7.82 -1.05 -25.61
C MET A 189 7.17 0.01 -26.49
N THR A 190 6.20 -0.42 -27.31
CA THR A 190 5.36 0.49 -28.08
C THR A 190 4.50 1.32 -27.14
N TRP A 191 4.35 2.60 -27.46
CA TRP A 191 3.42 3.49 -26.78
C TRP A 191 1.97 2.99 -26.94
N GLN A 192 1.17 3.18 -25.91
CA GLN A 192 -0.25 2.84 -25.89
C GLN A 192 -0.99 4.10 -25.44
N ASP A 193 -2.00 4.51 -26.20
CA ASP A 193 -2.81 5.67 -25.84
C ASP A 193 -3.76 5.37 -24.69
N SER A 194 -4.12 6.40 -23.95
CA SER A 194 -5.06 6.34 -22.82
C SER A 194 -6.50 6.03 -23.32
N PRO A 195 -7.29 5.21 -22.59
CA PRO A 195 -6.94 4.50 -21.37
C PRO A 195 -6.11 3.23 -21.64
N VAL A 196 -5.24 2.88 -20.69
CA VAL A 196 -4.41 1.67 -20.78
C VAL A 196 -4.35 0.96 -19.44
N VAL A 197 -4.28 -0.36 -19.46
CA VAL A 197 -4.17 -1.17 -18.24
C VAL A 197 -2.72 -1.20 -17.77
N LEU A 198 -2.48 -0.78 -16.52
CA LEU A 198 -1.25 -1.12 -15.79
C LEU A 198 -1.45 -2.49 -15.15
N GLY A 199 -0.49 -3.40 -15.32
CA GLY A 199 -0.40 -4.62 -14.53
C GLY A 199 0.91 -4.70 -13.77
N LEU A 200 0.86 -5.33 -12.59
CA LEU A 200 2.06 -5.66 -11.83
C LEU A 200 1.95 -7.08 -11.30
N GLN A 201 2.95 -7.88 -11.63
CA GLN A 201 3.12 -9.24 -11.13
C GLN A 201 4.38 -9.33 -10.28
N LEU A 202 4.24 -9.80 -9.04
CA LEU A 202 5.33 -10.00 -8.07
C LEU A 202 5.10 -11.34 -7.34
N GLY A 203 5.77 -12.40 -7.80
CA GLY A 203 5.47 -13.75 -7.32
C GLY A 203 3.99 -14.13 -7.54
N ASN A 204 3.25 -14.35 -6.46
CA ASN A 204 1.82 -14.68 -6.49
C ASN A 204 0.91 -13.44 -6.61
N PHE A 205 1.41 -12.25 -6.29
CA PHE A 205 0.67 -11.02 -6.51
C PHE A 205 0.54 -10.80 -8.02
N ASN A 206 -0.70 -10.72 -8.50
CA ASN A 206 -1.00 -10.42 -9.90
C ASN A 206 -2.28 -9.56 -9.97
N ARG A 207 -2.09 -8.26 -10.17
CA ARG A 207 -3.17 -7.28 -10.20
C ARG A 207 -2.98 -6.27 -11.30
N THR A 208 -4.10 -5.73 -11.74
CA THR A 208 -4.19 -4.73 -12.79
C THR A 208 -5.10 -3.60 -12.34
N ASP A 209 -4.87 -2.42 -12.89
CA ASP A 209 -5.80 -1.31 -12.79
C ASP A 209 -5.75 -0.47 -14.07
N GLU A 210 -6.83 0.26 -14.34
CA GLU A 210 -6.89 1.16 -15.49
C GLU A 210 -6.09 2.43 -15.20
N SER A 211 -5.43 2.95 -16.22
CA SER A 211 -4.62 4.16 -16.15
C SER A 211 -5.08 5.13 -17.21
N GLU A 212 -5.49 6.32 -16.77
CA GLU A 212 -5.79 7.47 -17.63
C GLU A 212 -4.70 8.54 -17.49
N PHE A 213 -4.29 9.16 -18.60
CA PHE A 213 -3.31 10.26 -18.64
C PHE A 213 -3.39 11.11 -19.90
#